data_AF-A0A7K1BC25-F1
#
_entry.id   AF-A0A7K1BC25-F1
#
_cell.length_a   1.000
_cell.length_b   1.000
_cell.length_c   1.000
_cell.angle_alpha   90.00
_cell.angle_beta   90.00
_cell.angle_gamma   90.00
#
_symmetry.space_group_name_H-M   'P 1'
#
loop_
_entity.id
_entity.type
_entity.pdbx_description
1 polymer ?
#
loop_
_entity_poly.entity_id
_entity_poly.type
_entity_poly.pdbx_seq_one_letter_code
_entity_poly.pdbx_strand_id
1 'polypeptide(L)'
;MTHNAPFRLFVYGALKRSQPGIAAVEELVVASDVAVGRVMSHHLETHDGLAFMRPGPGSAPVRGELLTAVAGRERELLDRVKRFEGSMYRAEQVSVITDGGSTFPATAFVARSGESRTDWEEIRSGEWTAADDAVLGGAVPALFRAFTQILGPFPEEGQDPRLRAVPRSVEDRAYWDELLPLQGAFLNLCTLLERASLFRFNNLKPDTTDRSRSTTDDNKTCPHCGKVLPPEPAAAGPASRIAQLDEDRGALDAVIRAQVPNFTVWAAYRSGESTSVLTSEKDRTPDKPFKAWYAVRSNLTHQGKNPSLRNWRLLQAASVGLFDSLAFYLAEAIPGIAPVWAERRFKVGIDLLRPLAPNDVR
;
A
#
# COMPACT_ATOMS: atom_id res chain seq x y z
N MET A 1 39.40 -2.86 -24.36
CA MET A 1 38.10 -2.31 -23.91
C MET A 1 37.59 -3.22 -22.82
N THR A 2 37.75 -2.86 -21.56
CA THR A 2 37.18 -3.61 -20.44
C THR A 2 35.68 -3.40 -20.46
N HIS A 3 34.91 -4.39 -20.89
CA HIS A 3 33.47 -4.43 -20.66
C HIS A 3 33.27 -4.39 -19.15
N ASN A 4 32.90 -3.24 -18.60
CA ASN A 4 32.46 -3.17 -17.21
C ASN A 4 31.28 -4.13 -17.08
N ALA A 5 31.38 -5.07 -16.13
CA ALA A 5 30.28 -5.96 -15.83
C ALA A 5 29.02 -5.12 -15.53
N PRO A 6 27.83 -5.54 -16.00
CA PRO A 6 26.61 -4.78 -15.77
C PRO A 6 26.33 -4.66 -14.27
N PHE A 7 25.81 -3.50 -13.86
CA PHE A 7 25.35 -3.33 -12.48
C PHE A 7 24.14 -4.22 -12.23
N ARG A 8 24.19 -4.96 -11.12
CA ARG A 8 23.14 -5.89 -10.70
C ARG A 8 22.63 -5.53 -9.32
N LEU A 9 21.31 -5.54 -9.19
CA LEU A 9 20.58 -5.35 -7.95
C LEU A 9 19.88 -6.65 -7.58
N PHE A 10 20.15 -7.18 -6.39
CA PHE A 10 19.39 -8.30 -5.84
C PHE A 10 18.24 -7.75 -5.00
N VAL A 11 17.01 -8.10 -5.37
CA VAL A 11 15.78 -7.70 -4.68
C VAL A 11 15.08 -8.93 -4.12
N TYR A 12 14.62 -8.83 -2.87
CA TYR A 12 14.01 -9.95 -2.14
C TYR A 12 12.66 -9.58 -1.51
N GLY A 13 12.27 -8.30 -1.58
CA GLY A 13 11.06 -7.75 -0.99
C GLY A 13 10.13 -7.11 -2.03
N ALA A 14 9.60 -5.92 -1.71
CA ALA A 14 8.61 -5.21 -2.52
C ALA A 14 9.06 -4.84 -3.95
N LEU A 15 10.37 -4.84 -4.23
CA LEU A 15 10.94 -4.50 -5.53
C LEU A 15 11.12 -5.70 -6.49
N LYS A 16 10.73 -6.93 -6.10
CA LYS A 16 10.67 -8.06 -7.05
C LYS A 16 9.63 -7.77 -8.14
N ARG A 17 9.78 -8.31 -9.36
CA ARG A 17 8.87 -8.05 -10.48
C ARG A 17 7.42 -8.46 -10.22
N SER A 18 7.22 -9.47 -9.39
CA SER A 18 5.90 -9.94 -8.97
C SER A 18 5.32 -9.16 -7.79
N GLN A 19 5.90 -8.03 -7.39
CA GLN A 19 5.54 -7.30 -6.18
C GLN A 19 5.25 -5.82 -6.48
N PRO A 20 4.40 -5.13 -5.68
CA PRO A 20 3.87 -3.81 -6.02
C PRO A 20 4.91 -2.71 -6.26
N GLY A 21 6.05 -2.79 -5.58
CA GLY A 21 7.08 -1.76 -5.59
C GLY A 21 7.92 -1.74 -6.87
N ILE A 22 7.91 -2.78 -7.71
CA ILE A 22 8.74 -2.82 -8.93
C ILE A 22 8.51 -1.61 -9.84
N ALA A 23 7.28 -1.09 -9.93
CA ALA A 23 6.97 0.04 -10.79
C ALA A 23 7.72 1.33 -10.41
N ALA A 24 8.30 1.40 -9.21
CA ALA A 24 9.20 2.47 -8.84
C ALA A 24 10.47 2.51 -9.72
N VAL A 25 10.93 1.35 -10.20
CA VAL A 25 12.24 1.20 -10.84
C VAL A 25 12.19 0.40 -12.15
N GLU A 26 11.02 -0.05 -12.57
CA GLU A 26 10.85 -0.96 -13.70
C GLU A 26 11.48 -0.42 -14.99
N GLU A 27 11.35 0.88 -15.27
CA GLU A 27 11.91 1.50 -16.47
C GLU A 27 13.45 1.66 -16.44
N LEU A 28 14.08 1.34 -15.31
CA LEU A 28 15.52 1.39 -15.09
C LEU A 28 16.17 0.01 -15.20
N VAL A 29 15.38 -1.04 -15.44
CA VAL A 29 15.81 -2.43 -15.46
C VAL A 29 15.62 -3.04 -16.84
N VAL A 30 16.57 -3.87 -17.27
CA VAL A 30 16.47 -4.62 -18.53
C VAL A 30 15.46 -5.76 -18.35
N ALA A 31 14.27 -5.61 -18.91
CA ALA A 31 13.15 -6.55 -18.71
C ALA A 31 13.44 -8.02 -19.09
N SER A 32 14.35 -8.25 -20.05
CA SER A 32 14.75 -9.57 -20.52
C SER A 32 15.91 -10.21 -19.73
N ASP A 33 16.56 -9.46 -18.83
CA ASP A 33 17.72 -9.92 -18.07
C ASP A 33 17.43 -9.91 -16.57
N VAL A 34 16.49 -10.77 -16.19
CA VAL A 34 16.08 -11.01 -14.80
C VAL A 34 16.28 -12.49 -14.50
N ALA A 35 17.01 -12.80 -13.43
CA ALA A 35 17.26 -14.17 -12.99
C ALA A 35 16.79 -14.37 -11.56
N VAL A 36 16.18 -15.53 -11.27
CA VAL A 36 15.90 -15.95 -9.90
C VAL A 36 17.21 -16.44 -9.27
N GLY A 37 17.42 -16.06 -8.01
CA GLY A 37 18.62 -16.44 -7.28
C GLY A 37 18.45 -16.44 -5.77
N ARG A 38 19.50 -16.86 -5.09
CA ARG A 38 19.56 -17.01 -3.64
C ARG A 38 20.84 -16.49 -3.03
N VAL A 39 20.74 -15.93 -1.83
CA VAL A 39 21.87 -15.49 -1.00
C VAL A 39 21.98 -16.41 0.21
N MET A 40 23.12 -17.09 0.34
CA MET A 40 23.35 -18.10 1.39
C MET A 40 23.86 -17.53 2.71
N SER A 41 24.45 -16.34 2.68
CA SER A 41 25.10 -15.70 3.84
C SER A 41 24.15 -14.87 4.72
N HIS A 42 22.87 -14.87 4.37
CA HIS A 42 21.84 -14.04 5.00
C HIS A 42 20.58 -14.87 5.25
N HIS A 43 19.72 -14.34 6.10
CA HIS A 43 18.37 -14.81 6.33
C HIS A 43 17.38 -13.65 6.20
N LEU A 44 16.09 -13.99 6.18
CA LEU A 44 15.02 -13.05 5.97
C LEU A 44 14.14 -12.97 7.22
N GLU A 45 13.85 -11.75 7.65
CA GLU A 45 12.92 -11.44 8.73
C GLU A 45 11.81 -10.51 8.21
N THR A 46 10.68 -10.46 8.91
CA THR A 46 9.61 -9.50 8.67
C THR A 46 9.44 -8.59 9.87
N HIS A 47 9.23 -7.30 9.61
CA HIS A 47 8.81 -6.32 10.60
C HIS A 47 7.81 -5.36 9.95
N ASP A 48 6.66 -5.16 10.60
CA ASP A 48 5.53 -4.41 10.03
C ASP A 48 5.14 -4.87 8.61
N GLY A 49 5.36 -6.14 8.27
CA GLY A 49 5.12 -6.76 6.96
C GLY A 49 6.13 -6.44 5.87
N LEU A 50 7.16 -5.63 6.16
CA LEU A 50 8.28 -5.41 5.25
C LEU A 50 9.35 -6.47 5.45
N ALA A 51 10.03 -6.84 4.36
CA ALA A 51 11.08 -7.86 4.37
C ALA A 51 12.45 -7.25 4.69
N PHE A 52 13.17 -7.86 5.63
CA PHE A 52 14.49 -7.42 6.06
C PHE A 52 15.50 -8.55 5.90
N MET A 53 16.50 -8.34 5.04
CA MET A 53 17.63 -9.25 4.91
C MET A 53 18.69 -8.93 5.96
N ARG A 54 19.11 -9.92 6.74
CA ARG A 54 20.12 -9.78 7.79
C ARG A 54 21.29 -10.75 7.61
N PRO A 55 22.52 -10.34 7.94
CA PRO A 55 23.68 -11.23 7.87
C PRO A 55 23.56 -12.39 8.86
N GLY A 56 24.07 -13.56 8.47
CA GLY A 56 24.10 -14.75 9.30
C GLY A 56 23.15 -15.84 8.80
N PRO A 57 23.36 -17.09 9.26
CA PRO A 57 22.56 -18.22 8.85
C PRO A 57 21.13 -18.10 9.39
N GLY A 58 20.16 -18.47 8.59
CA GLY A 58 18.78 -18.72 9.03
C GLY A 58 18.31 -20.10 8.58
N SER A 59 17.01 -20.34 8.70
CA SER A 59 16.36 -21.60 8.35
C SER A 59 16.43 -21.91 6.85
N ALA A 60 16.50 -20.88 6.00
CA ALA A 60 16.57 -21.00 4.55
C ALA A 60 17.39 -19.84 3.94
N PRO A 61 17.99 -20.03 2.76
CA PRO A 61 18.65 -18.95 2.04
C PRO A 61 17.63 -17.93 1.53
N VAL A 62 18.02 -16.66 1.49
CA VAL A 62 17.15 -15.58 0.99
C VAL A 62 16.93 -15.73 -0.51
N ARG A 63 15.69 -15.89 -0.94
CA ARG A 63 15.28 -16.02 -2.35
C ARG A 63 14.85 -14.65 -2.89
N GLY A 64 15.23 -14.38 -4.13
CA GLY A 64 14.93 -13.11 -4.77
C GLY A 64 15.22 -13.12 -6.26
N GLU A 65 15.22 -11.92 -6.83
CA GLU A 65 15.47 -11.68 -8.24
C GLU A 65 16.71 -10.80 -8.40
N LEU A 66 17.49 -11.11 -9.43
CA LEU A 66 18.64 -10.35 -9.87
C LEU A 66 18.21 -9.46 -11.03
N LEU A 67 18.14 -8.16 -10.78
CA LEU A 67 17.77 -7.14 -11.76
C LEU A 67 19.02 -6.53 -12.37
N THR A 68 19.10 -6.49 -13.70
CA THR A 68 20.17 -5.79 -14.42
C THR A 68 19.74 -4.37 -14.78
N ALA A 69 20.56 -3.38 -14.42
CA ALA A 69 20.30 -1.99 -14.79
C ALA A 69 20.42 -1.76 -16.31
N VAL A 70 19.60 -0.86 -16.84
CA VAL A 70 19.80 -0.29 -18.18
C VAL A 70 21.16 0.42 -18.22
N ALA A 71 21.96 0.14 -19.26
CA ALA A 71 23.29 0.70 -19.42
C ALA A 71 23.27 2.24 -19.36
N GLY A 72 24.11 2.82 -18.52
CA GLY A 72 24.20 4.27 -18.31
C GLY A 72 23.18 4.84 -17.32
N ARG A 73 22.24 4.03 -16.79
CA ARG A 73 21.24 4.44 -15.79
C ARG A 73 21.45 3.79 -14.42
N GLU A 74 22.62 3.19 -14.18
CA GLU A 74 22.93 2.44 -12.96
C GLU A 74 22.84 3.31 -11.71
N ARG A 75 23.36 4.54 -11.79
CA ARG A 75 23.28 5.51 -10.69
C ARG A 75 21.85 5.94 -10.41
N GLU A 76 21.05 6.14 -11.46
CA GLU A 76 19.65 6.52 -11.32
C GLU A 76 18.85 5.41 -10.62
N LEU A 77 19.06 4.15 -11.02
CA LEU A 77 18.47 2.98 -10.36
C LEU A 77 18.84 2.96 -8.88
N LEU A 78 20.13 3.04 -8.58
CA LEU A 78 20.61 2.98 -7.20
C LEU A 78 20.04 4.12 -6.33
N ASP A 79 20.03 5.35 -6.84
CA ASP A 79 19.51 6.51 -6.12
C ASP A 79 17.99 6.42 -5.93
N ARG A 80 17.26 5.82 -6.87
CA ARG A 80 15.82 5.60 -6.73
C ARG A 80 15.50 4.50 -5.73
N VAL A 81 16.23 3.39 -5.72
CA VAL A 81 16.09 2.34 -4.70
C VAL A 81 16.44 2.88 -3.31
N LYS A 82 17.51 3.67 -3.18
CA LYS A 82 17.82 4.34 -1.89
C LYS A 82 16.66 5.21 -1.39
N ARG A 83 16.01 5.97 -2.28
CA ARG A 83 14.84 6.78 -1.93
C ARG A 83 13.63 5.93 -1.58
N PHE A 84 13.43 4.80 -2.27
CA PHE A 84 12.34 3.87 -1.96
C PHE A 84 12.53 3.21 -0.59
N GLU A 85 13.71 2.63 -0.35
CA GLU A 85 14.02 1.90 0.88
C GLU A 85 14.17 2.80 2.11
N GLY A 86 14.60 4.05 1.91
CA GLY A 86 14.76 5.02 3.00
C GLY A 86 15.92 4.69 3.93
N SER A 87 15.78 5.05 5.22
CA SER A 87 16.86 4.94 6.21
C SER A 87 16.97 3.57 6.88
N MET A 88 15.97 2.69 6.72
CA MET A 88 15.91 1.38 7.37
C MET A 88 16.92 0.37 6.78
N TYR A 89 17.37 0.63 5.55
CA TYR A 89 18.27 -0.25 4.81
C TYR A 89 19.61 0.41 4.51
N ARG A 90 20.61 -0.41 4.21
CA ARG A 90 21.90 0.00 3.65
C ARG A 90 22.22 -0.86 2.44
N ALA A 91 22.87 -0.27 1.44
CA ALA A 91 23.38 -1.04 0.32
C ALA A 91 24.60 -1.87 0.76
N GLU A 92 24.62 -3.14 0.39
CA GLU A 92 25.69 -4.09 0.69
C GLU A 92 25.96 -4.96 -0.55
N GLN A 93 27.22 -5.38 -0.75
CA GLN A 93 27.55 -6.33 -1.81
C GLN A 93 27.31 -7.76 -1.33
N VAL A 94 26.53 -8.52 -2.09
CA VAL A 94 26.20 -9.91 -1.80
C VAL A 94 26.56 -10.82 -2.97
N SER A 95 26.76 -12.10 -2.68
CA SER A 95 26.97 -13.15 -3.67
C SER A 95 25.65 -13.88 -3.91
N VAL A 96 25.14 -13.78 -5.13
CA VAL A 96 23.86 -14.38 -5.54
C VAL A 96 24.15 -15.61 -6.38
N ILE A 97 23.63 -16.76 -5.97
CA ILE A 97 23.67 -18.00 -6.74
C ILE A 97 22.35 -18.10 -7.49
N THR A 98 22.40 -18.05 -8.82
CA THR A 98 21.21 -18.24 -9.67
C THR A 98 20.77 -19.70 -9.68
N ASP A 99 19.52 -19.96 -10.08
CA ASP A 99 19.02 -21.33 -10.21
C ASP A 99 19.80 -22.17 -11.24
N GLY A 100 20.46 -21.52 -12.21
CA GLY A 100 21.40 -22.15 -13.15
C GLY A 100 22.78 -22.48 -12.56
N GLY A 101 23.02 -22.20 -11.28
CA GLY A 101 24.28 -22.49 -10.58
C GLY A 101 25.38 -21.43 -10.71
N SER A 102 25.18 -20.43 -11.58
CA SER A 102 26.13 -19.31 -11.73
C SER A 102 26.05 -18.35 -10.56
N THR A 103 27.22 -17.86 -10.12
CA THR A 103 27.35 -16.90 -9.02
C THR A 103 27.66 -15.51 -9.54
N PHE A 104 26.90 -14.51 -9.10
CA PHE A 104 27.10 -13.10 -9.47
C PHE A 104 27.27 -12.22 -8.22
N PRO A 105 28.19 -11.24 -8.24
CA PRO A 105 28.15 -10.15 -7.28
C PRO A 105 26.97 -9.23 -7.60
N ALA A 106 26.25 -8.80 -6.56
CA ALA A 106 25.12 -7.90 -6.69
C ALA A 106 25.06 -6.94 -5.51
N THR A 107 24.49 -5.76 -5.73
CA THR A 107 24.10 -4.87 -4.63
C THR A 107 22.76 -5.34 -4.08
N ALA A 108 22.62 -5.47 -2.78
CA ALA A 108 21.34 -5.67 -2.10
C ALA A 108 21.16 -4.61 -1.01
N PHE A 109 19.91 -4.30 -0.67
CA PHE A 109 19.61 -3.40 0.45
C PHE A 109 19.32 -4.25 1.67
N VAL A 110 20.22 -4.28 2.65
CA VAL A 110 20.10 -5.07 3.88
C VAL A 110 19.66 -4.20 5.05
N ALA A 111 19.08 -4.79 6.09
CA ALA A 111 18.68 -4.06 7.29
C ALA A 111 19.89 -3.34 7.94
N ARG A 112 19.70 -2.10 8.41
CA ARG A 112 20.73 -1.42 9.20
C ARG A 112 20.88 -2.09 10.58
N SER A 113 22.11 -2.35 11.00
CA SER A 113 22.42 -2.88 12.34
C SER A 113 22.08 -1.84 13.41
N GLY A 114 21.29 -2.21 14.42
CA GLY A 114 20.89 -1.33 15.53
C GLY A 114 19.45 -1.54 15.99
N GLU A 115 18.63 -2.13 15.14
CA GLU A 115 17.28 -2.58 15.49
C GLU A 115 17.34 -4.06 15.89
N SER A 116 17.81 -4.33 17.11
CA SER A 116 17.43 -5.58 17.79
C SER A 116 16.08 -5.32 18.43
N ARG A 117 15.02 -5.35 17.64
CA ARG A 117 13.67 -5.33 18.19
C ARG A 117 13.22 -6.77 18.37
N THR A 118 12.56 -7.04 19.48
CA THR A 118 12.10 -8.39 19.87
C THR A 118 10.87 -8.86 19.10
N ASP A 119 10.36 -8.05 18.17
CA ASP A 119 9.13 -8.27 17.39
C ASP A 119 9.39 -8.68 15.93
N TRP A 120 10.65 -8.91 15.55
CA TRP A 120 10.98 -9.37 14.19
C TRP A 120 10.77 -10.88 14.11
N GLU A 121 10.08 -11.31 13.06
CA GLU A 121 9.78 -12.73 12.84
C GLU A 121 10.59 -13.26 11.65
N GLU A 122 11.27 -14.39 11.84
CA GLU A 122 11.99 -15.04 10.75
C GLU A 122 11.02 -15.59 9.69
N ILE A 123 11.27 -15.25 8.43
CA ILE A 123 10.59 -15.86 7.29
C ILE A 123 11.34 -17.14 6.92
N ARG A 124 10.92 -18.25 7.55
CA ARG A 124 11.60 -19.55 7.44
C ARG A 124 11.69 -20.13 6.03
N SER A 125 10.82 -19.70 5.11
CA SER A 125 10.89 -20.07 3.69
C SER A 125 12.04 -19.38 2.94
N GLY A 126 12.60 -18.31 3.51
CA GLY A 126 13.56 -17.42 2.83
C GLY A 126 12.91 -16.58 1.73
N GLU A 127 11.58 -16.59 1.59
CA GLU A 127 10.86 -15.93 0.50
C GLU A 127 9.72 -15.08 1.06
N TRP A 128 9.72 -13.80 0.70
CA TRP A 128 8.67 -12.86 1.09
C TRP A 128 7.80 -12.51 -0.10
N THR A 129 6.48 -12.40 0.11
CA THR A 129 5.55 -11.80 -0.85
C THR A 129 4.58 -10.89 -0.12
N ALA A 130 4.09 -9.85 -0.80
CA ALA A 130 3.03 -9.00 -0.27
C ALA A 130 1.70 -9.75 -0.11
N ALA A 131 1.51 -10.89 -0.79
CA ALA A 131 0.34 -11.75 -0.64
C ALA A 131 0.31 -12.48 0.71
N ASP A 132 1.47 -12.76 1.29
CA ASP A 132 1.62 -13.40 2.61
C ASP A 132 1.46 -12.39 3.77
N ASP A 133 1.32 -11.10 3.46
CA ASP A 133 1.08 -10.08 4.47
C ASP A 133 -0.23 -10.35 5.21
N ALA A 134 -0.17 -10.53 6.53
CA ALA A 134 -1.34 -10.89 7.33
C ALA A 134 -2.49 -9.88 7.25
N VAL A 135 -2.16 -8.61 7.03
CA VAL A 135 -3.16 -7.54 6.90
C VAL A 135 -3.80 -7.58 5.51
N LEU A 136 -3.02 -7.69 4.43
CA LEU A 136 -3.60 -7.74 3.07
C LEU A 136 -4.28 -9.09 2.75
N GLY A 137 -3.63 -10.21 3.06
CA GLY A 137 -4.16 -11.55 2.81
C GLY A 137 -5.27 -11.96 3.78
N GLY A 138 -5.18 -11.54 5.04
CA GLY A 138 -6.11 -11.95 6.10
C GLY A 138 -7.22 -10.94 6.42
N ALA A 139 -6.87 -9.66 6.58
CA ALA A 139 -7.80 -8.66 7.08
C ALA A 139 -8.82 -8.20 6.02
N VAL A 140 -8.47 -8.19 4.73
CA VAL A 140 -9.40 -7.81 3.65
C VAL A 140 -10.66 -8.70 3.64
N PRO A 141 -10.56 -10.06 3.58
CA PRO A 141 -11.72 -10.94 3.71
C PRO A 141 -12.49 -10.79 5.03
N ALA A 142 -11.81 -10.49 6.13
CA ALA A 142 -12.46 -10.32 7.43
C ALA A 142 -13.27 -9.03 7.51
N LEU A 143 -12.70 -7.92 7.02
CA LEU A 143 -13.39 -6.64 6.94
C LEU A 143 -14.58 -6.72 6.00
N PHE A 144 -14.45 -7.43 4.89
CA PHE A 144 -15.57 -7.70 3.99
C PHE A 144 -16.77 -8.31 4.74
N ARG A 145 -16.55 -9.39 5.49
CA ARG A 145 -17.61 -10.04 6.28
C ARG A 145 -18.20 -9.07 7.31
N ALA A 146 -17.36 -8.30 8.00
CA ALA A 146 -17.83 -7.30 8.95
C ALA A 146 -18.70 -6.23 8.27
N PHE A 147 -18.31 -5.72 7.10
CA PHE A 147 -19.11 -4.77 6.33
C PHE A 147 -20.46 -5.33 5.92
N THR A 148 -20.51 -6.56 5.41
CA THR A 148 -21.78 -7.20 5.05
C THR A 148 -22.72 -7.39 6.24
N GLN A 149 -22.17 -7.64 7.45
CA GLN A 149 -22.95 -7.75 8.67
C GLN A 149 -23.49 -6.40 9.16
N ILE A 150 -22.67 -5.34 9.11
CA ILE A 150 -23.06 -3.98 9.55
C ILE A 150 -24.09 -3.37 8.60
N LEU A 151 -23.87 -3.54 7.29
CA LEU A 151 -24.72 -2.92 6.27
C LEU A 151 -25.97 -3.75 5.94
N GLY A 152 -26.07 -5.00 6.44
CA GLY A 152 -27.24 -5.85 6.28
C GLY A 152 -27.58 -6.19 4.82
N PRO A 153 -28.75 -6.81 4.55
CA PRO A 153 -29.21 -7.02 3.19
C PRO A 153 -29.58 -5.70 2.52
N PHE A 154 -29.23 -5.63 1.25
CA PHE A 154 -29.36 -4.47 0.37
C PHE A 154 -30.83 -4.17 0.01
N PRO A 155 -31.24 -2.89 -0.09
CA PRO A 155 -32.64 -2.52 -0.36
C PRO A 155 -33.11 -2.89 -1.78
N GLU A 156 -34.43 -2.94 -1.94
CA GLU A 156 -35.14 -3.15 -3.22
C GLU A 156 -35.01 -1.95 -4.18
N GLU A 157 -35.31 -2.19 -5.46
CA GLU A 157 -35.02 -1.38 -6.65
C GLU A 157 -35.07 0.16 -6.50
N GLY A 158 -34.05 0.84 -7.04
CA GLY A 158 -34.04 2.30 -7.26
C GLY A 158 -32.97 3.09 -6.47
N GLN A 159 -32.26 2.45 -5.55
CA GLN A 159 -31.05 2.99 -4.89
C GLN A 159 -29.83 2.17 -5.32
N ASP A 160 -28.60 2.69 -5.16
CA ASP A 160 -27.41 1.84 -5.31
C ASP A 160 -27.63 0.64 -4.37
N PRO A 161 -27.72 -0.59 -4.90
CA PRO A 161 -28.07 -1.74 -4.08
C PRO A 161 -27.13 -1.83 -2.90
N ARG A 162 -25.89 -1.34 -2.98
CA ARG A 162 -24.89 -1.40 -1.90
C ARG A 162 -25.12 -0.44 -0.74
N LEU A 163 -26.05 0.51 -0.86
CA LEU A 163 -26.33 1.52 0.16
C LEU A 163 -27.61 1.15 0.93
N ARG A 164 -27.47 0.96 2.23
CA ARG A 164 -28.59 0.70 3.15
C ARG A 164 -29.41 1.97 3.41
N ALA A 165 -30.68 1.79 3.75
CA ALA A 165 -31.54 2.86 4.23
C ALA A 165 -30.95 3.56 5.46
N VAL A 166 -31.06 4.88 5.48
CA VAL A 166 -30.53 5.74 6.54
C VAL A 166 -31.40 5.63 7.79
N PRO A 167 -30.83 5.60 9.01
CA PRO A 167 -31.60 5.74 10.24
C PRO A 167 -32.51 6.97 10.21
N ARG A 168 -33.67 6.88 10.87
CA ARG A 168 -34.69 7.94 10.83
C ARG A 168 -34.26 9.19 11.60
N SER A 169 -33.50 9.00 12.68
CA SER A 169 -33.05 10.06 13.56
C SER A 169 -31.67 9.73 14.14
N VAL A 170 -30.93 10.76 14.57
CA VAL A 170 -29.63 10.61 15.24
C VAL A 170 -29.76 10.31 16.74
N GLU A 171 -30.95 10.55 17.28
CA GLU A 171 -31.35 10.23 18.65
C GLU A 171 -31.71 8.74 18.80
N ASP A 172 -32.02 8.06 17.69
CA ASP A 172 -32.31 6.64 17.67
C ASP A 172 -31.08 5.81 18.06
N ARG A 173 -31.26 4.86 18.98
CA ARG A 173 -30.20 3.91 19.35
C ARG A 173 -29.63 3.16 18.14
N ALA A 174 -30.49 2.81 17.18
CA ALA A 174 -30.11 2.14 15.94
C ALA A 174 -29.07 2.94 15.12
N TYR A 175 -29.12 4.28 15.15
CA TYR A 175 -28.12 5.10 14.48
C TYR A 175 -26.71 4.85 15.04
N TRP A 176 -26.58 4.82 16.37
CA TRP A 176 -25.30 4.63 17.05
C TRP A 176 -24.80 3.19 16.98
N ASP A 177 -25.71 2.23 17.10
CA ASP A 177 -25.41 0.79 16.97
C ASP A 177 -24.83 0.45 15.58
N GLU A 178 -25.18 1.21 14.54
CA GLU A 178 -24.64 1.03 13.18
C GLU A 178 -23.44 1.94 12.87
N LEU A 179 -23.48 3.21 13.29
CA LEU A 179 -22.45 4.20 12.96
C LEU A 179 -21.09 3.80 13.55
N LEU A 180 -21.03 3.38 14.81
CA LEU A 180 -19.76 3.11 15.49
C LEU A 180 -19.01 1.93 14.87
N PRO A 181 -19.65 0.76 14.62
CA PRO A 181 -19.00 -0.31 13.86
C PRO A 181 -18.57 0.12 12.46
N LEU A 182 -19.39 0.89 11.76
CA LEU A 182 -19.08 1.38 10.42
C LEU A 182 -17.84 2.30 10.42
N GLN A 183 -17.72 3.18 11.43
CA GLN A 183 -16.53 4.03 11.62
C GLN A 183 -15.28 3.18 11.85
N GLY A 184 -15.35 2.19 12.74
CA GLY A 184 -14.23 1.28 13.00
C GLY A 184 -13.81 0.52 11.73
N ALA A 185 -14.77 0.00 10.97
CA ALA A 185 -14.51 -0.69 9.72
C ALA A 185 -13.88 0.24 8.68
N PHE A 186 -14.36 1.48 8.55
CA PHE A 186 -13.77 2.48 7.65
C PHE A 186 -12.32 2.84 8.03
N LEU A 187 -12.02 3.00 9.32
CA LEU A 187 -10.65 3.28 9.77
C LEU A 187 -9.71 2.12 9.43
N ASN A 188 -10.17 0.87 9.55
CA ASN A 188 -9.40 -0.29 9.13
C ASN A 188 -9.17 -0.33 7.60
N LEU A 189 -10.13 0.12 6.78
CA LEU A 189 -9.91 0.31 5.35
C LEU A 189 -8.84 1.36 5.05
N CYS A 190 -8.83 2.46 5.81
CA CYS A 190 -7.75 3.45 5.68
C CYS A 190 -6.39 2.85 6.04
N THR A 191 -6.30 1.99 7.06
CA THR A 191 -5.06 1.27 7.39
C THR A 191 -4.63 0.33 6.26
N LEU A 192 -5.57 -0.40 5.63
CA LEU A 192 -5.28 -1.20 4.44
C LEU A 192 -4.75 -0.36 3.28
N LEU A 193 -5.39 0.78 3.01
CA LEU A 193 -4.97 1.73 2.00
C LEU A 193 -3.55 2.25 2.25
N GLU A 194 -3.26 2.62 3.50
CA GLU A 194 -1.92 3.06 3.90
C GLU A 194 -0.89 1.97 3.67
N ARG A 195 -1.21 0.71 4.00
CA ARG A 195 -0.32 -0.44 3.81
C ARG A 195 -0.10 -0.80 2.34
N ALA A 196 -1.15 -0.76 1.53
CA ALA A 196 -1.05 -0.93 0.08
C ALA A 196 -0.15 0.14 -0.55
N SER A 197 -0.34 1.39 -0.12
CA SER A 197 0.48 2.53 -0.56
C SER A 197 1.95 2.39 -0.12
N LEU A 198 2.20 1.81 1.06
CA LEU A 198 3.54 1.55 1.58
C LEU A 198 4.28 0.56 0.68
N PHE A 199 3.66 -0.55 0.28
CA PHE A 199 4.32 -1.50 -0.63
C PHE A 199 4.52 -0.95 -2.04
N ARG A 200 3.61 -0.08 -2.50
CA ARG A 200 3.70 0.54 -3.82
C ARG A 200 4.76 1.64 -3.91
N PHE A 201 4.85 2.52 -2.92
CA PHE A 201 5.68 3.73 -2.98
C PHE A 201 6.74 3.82 -1.89
N ASN A 202 6.57 3.11 -0.78
CA ASN A 202 7.42 3.16 0.42
C ASN A 202 7.82 4.59 0.83
N ASN A 203 9.07 4.99 0.64
CA ASN A 203 9.57 6.33 0.99
C ASN A 203 9.62 7.32 -0.20
N LEU A 204 9.08 6.96 -1.37
CA LEU A 204 9.00 7.86 -2.51
C LEU A 204 8.05 9.03 -2.22
N LYS A 205 8.50 10.21 -2.63
CA LYS A 205 7.71 11.44 -2.65
C LYS A 205 7.26 11.72 -4.08
N PRO A 206 6.08 12.32 -4.29
CA PRO A 206 5.69 12.79 -5.60
C PRO A 206 6.74 13.77 -6.14
N ASP A 207 7.05 13.67 -7.43
CA ASP A 207 7.98 14.58 -8.12
C ASP A 207 7.50 16.05 -8.07
N THR A 208 6.24 16.29 -7.71
CA THR A 208 5.65 17.62 -7.52
C THR A 208 6.06 18.31 -6.21
N THR A 209 6.88 17.69 -5.36
CA THR A 209 7.58 18.42 -4.28
C THR A 209 8.77 19.18 -4.86
N ASP A 210 8.39 20.19 -5.65
CA ASP A 210 9.23 21.31 -5.99
C ASP A 210 9.75 21.97 -4.71
N ARG A 211 10.91 22.60 -4.86
CA ARG A 211 11.89 23.08 -3.89
C ARG A 211 11.41 24.19 -2.94
N SER A 212 10.17 24.18 -2.49
CA SER A 212 9.61 25.20 -1.62
C SER A 212 8.99 24.59 -0.37
N ARG A 213 9.53 24.98 0.80
CA ARG A 213 9.06 24.71 2.17
C ARG A 213 9.48 23.37 2.81
N SER A 214 10.76 23.30 3.17
CA SER A 214 11.16 22.77 4.48
C SER A 214 12.09 23.81 5.12
N THR A 215 11.52 24.74 5.90
CA THR A 215 12.26 25.73 6.70
C THR A 215 12.41 25.30 8.16
N THR A 216 12.42 24.01 8.44
CA THR A 216 12.90 23.50 9.73
C THR A 216 14.31 22.97 9.52
N ASP A 217 15.27 23.88 9.72
CA ASP A 217 16.70 23.64 9.83
C ASP A 217 16.99 22.77 11.05
N ASP A 218 16.97 21.44 10.88
CA ASP A 218 17.67 20.52 11.77
C ASP A 218 19.02 20.16 11.14
N ASN A 219 19.94 21.13 11.11
CA ASN A 219 21.33 20.89 10.69
C ASN A 219 22.03 20.00 11.74
N LYS A 220 21.90 18.68 11.59
CA LYS A 220 22.70 17.71 12.34
C LYS A 220 24.15 17.80 11.85
N THR A 221 25.06 18.24 12.71
CA THR A 221 26.49 18.19 12.46
C THR A 221 27.07 16.86 12.93
N CYS A 222 28.01 16.30 12.17
CA CYS A 222 28.72 15.09 12.56
C CYS A 222 29.56 15.37 13.82
N PRO A 223 29.34 14.64 14.94
CA PRO A 223 30.01 14.91 16.20
C PRO A 223 31.54 14.70 16.15
N HIS A 224 32.06 14.00 15.14
CA HIS A 224 33.48 13.75 14.98
C HIS A 224 34.22 14.72 14.04
N CYS A 225 33.53 15.34 13.08
CA CYS A 225 34.20 16.17 12.07
C CYS A 225 33.55 17.54 11.83
N GLY A 226 32.49 17.87 12.56
CA GLY A 226 31.81 19.16 12.48
C GLY A 226 31.11 19.44 11.14
N LYS A 227 31.16 18.52 10.18
CA LYS A 227 30.50 18.69 8.88
C LYS A 227 28.99 18.60 9.05
N VAL A 228 28.27 19.54 8.44
CA VAL A 228 26.81 19.48 8.28
C VAL A 228 26.49 18.20 7.52
N LEU A 229 25.76 17.29 8.16
CA LEU A 229 25.26 16.10 7.48
C LEU A 229 24.16 16.57 6.51
N PRO A 230 24.15 16.08 5.27
CA PRO A 230 23.01 16.33 4.40
C PRO A 230 21.73 15.87 5.11
N PRO A 231 20.63 16.64 5.06
CA PRO A 231 19.40 16.24 5.70
C PRO A 231 19.01 14.86 5.17
N GLU A 232 18.85 13.88 6.07
CA GLU A 232 18.25 12.61 5.67
C GLU A 232 16.89 12.92 5.06
N PRO A 233 16.57 12.41 3.86
CA PRO A 233 15.27 12.67 3.26
C PRO A 233 14.21 12.14 4.22
N ALA A 234 13.43 13.05 4.82
CA ALA A 234 12.35 12.68 5.72
C ALA A 234 11.44 11.66 5.02
N ALA A 235 11.18 10.53 5.67
CA ALA A 235 10.33 9.47 5.14
C ALA A 235 9.01 10.04 4.60
N ALA A 236 8.54 9.53 3.46
CA ALA A 236 7.24 9.93 2.96
C ALA A 236 6.18 9.57 4.01
N GLY A 237 5.38 10.53 4.43
CA GLY A 237 4.25 10.27 5.33
C GLY A 237 3.10 9.56 4.59
N PRO A 238 2.16 8.91 5.31
CA PRO A 238 1.00 8.26 4.71
C PRO A 238 0.25 9.16 3.71
N ALA A 239 -0.04 10.41 4.06
CA ALA A 239 -0.73 11.36 3.18
C ALA A 239 0.01 11.60 1.84
N SER A 240 1.34 11.57 1.82
CA SER A 240 2.14 11.71 0.60
C SER A 240 2.03 10.49 -0.30
N ARG A 241 1.91 9.28 0.25
CA ARG A 241 1.68 8.06 -0.52
C ARG A 241 0.25 7.98 -1.03
N ILE A 242 -0.72 8.38 -0.20
CA ILE A 242 -2.13 8.47 -0.61
C ILE A 242 -2.29 9.43 -1.79
N ALA A 243 -1.59 10.57 -1.78
CA ALA A 243 -1.62 11.51 -2.89
C ALA A 243 -1.08 10.91 -4.20
N GLN A 244 -0.10 9.99 -4.13
CA GLN A 244 0.43 9.30 -5.31
C GLN A 244 -0.56 8.27 -5.88
N LEU A 245 -1.44 7.69 -5.06
CA LEU A 245 -2.50 6.82 -5.58
C LEU A 245 -3.49 7.56 -6.46
N ASP A 246 -3.67 8.88 -6.27
CA ASP A 246 -4.50 9.71 -7.17
C ASP A 246 -3.85 9.92 -8.55
N GLU A 247 -2.59 9.51 -8.72
CA GLU A 247 -1.83 9.58 -9.98
C GLU A 247 -1.51 8.18 -10.53
N ASP A 248 -1.76 7.12 -9.75
CA ASP A 248 -1.51 5.74 -10.14
C ASP A 248 -2.67 5.19 -10.98
N ARG A 249 -2.37 4.88 -12.24
CA ARG A 249 -3.38 4.40 -13.20
C ARG A 249 -4.09 3.13 -12.73
N GLY A 250 -3.37 2.17 -12.15
CA GLY A 250 -3.96 0.91 -11.68
C GLY A 250 -4.94 1.16 -10.53
N ALA A 251 -4.59 2.07 -9.62
CA ALA A 251 -5.46 2.51 -8.54
C ALA A 251 -6.71 3.23 -9.06
N LEU A 252 -6.58 4.14 -10.02
CA LEU A 252 -7.71 4.85 -10.63
C LEU A 252 -8.63 3.92 -11.44
N ASP A 253 -8.07 2.98 -12.20
CA ASP A 253 -8.83 1.98 -12.94
C ASP A 253 -9.65 1.08 -11.99
N ALA A 254 -9.10 0.75 -10.81
CA ALA A 254 -9.82 0.03 -9.77
C ALA A 254 -11.03 0.82 -9.23
N VAL A 255 -10.91 2.14 -9.05
CA VAL A 255 -12.03 3.02 -8.65
C VAL A 255 -13.14 3.02 -9.70
N ILE A 256 -12.79 3.06 -10.99
CA ILE A 256 -13.75 3.00 -12.09
C ILE A 256 -14.48 1.66 -12.09
N ARG A 257 -13.73 0.55 -12.00
CA ARG A 257 -14.28 -0.82 -11.99
C ARG A 257 -15.19 -1.08 -10.79
N ALA A 258 -14.85 -0.51 -9.63
CA ALA A 258 -15.65 -0.59 -8.41
C ALA A 258 -17.01 0.13 -8.52
N GLN A 259 -17.24 0.93 -9.57
CA GLN A 259 -18.47 1.71 -9.76
C GLN A 259 -18.84 2.50 -8.50
N VAL A 260 -17.85 3.10 -7.84
CA VAL A 260 -18.02 3.71 -6.52
C VAL A 260 -19.16 4.73 -6.46
N PRO A 261 -19.85 4.87 -5.31
CA PRO A 261 -20.77 5.97 -5.07
C PRO A 261 -20.04 7.31 -5.19
N ASN A 262 -20.64 8.29 -5.86
CA ASN A 262 -20.04 9.63 -5.92
C ASN A 262 -20.33 10.39 -4.63
N PHE A 263 -19.31 11.08 -4.10
CA PHE A 263 -19.48 12.03 -3.01
C PHE A 263 -18.39 13.10 -3.06
N THR A 264 -18.69 14.24 -2.43
CA THR A 264 -17.75 15.34 -2.23
C THR A 264 -17.56 15.59 -0.75
N VAL A 265 -16.31 15.76 -0.34
CA VAL A 265 -15.92 16.05 1.03
C VAL A 265 -15.15 17.37 1.10
N TRP A 266 -15.44 18.16 2.13
CA TRP A 266 -14.76 19.42 2.40
C TRP A 266 -13.70 19.19 3.46
N ALA A 267 -12.52 19.79 3.28
CA ALA A 267 -11.44 19.70 4.26
C ALA A 267 -11.85 20.40 5.57
N ALA A 268 -11.71 19.70 6.71
CA ALA A 268 -12.05 20.25 8.03
C ALA A 268 -11.33 21.57 8.37
N TYR A 269 -10.13 21.81 7.83
CA TYR A 269 -9.26 22.94 8.19
C TYR A 269 -9.05 23.98 7.08
N ARG A 270 -9.64 23.79 5.90
CA ARG A 270 -9.46 24.68 4.76
C ARG A 270 -10.81 24.95 4.12
N SER A 271 -11.51 25.96 4.62
CA SER A 271 -12.77 26.40 4.03
C SER A 271 -12.55 26.77 2.56
N GLY A 272 -13.21 26.06 1.65
CA GLY A 272 -13.11 26.27 0.20
C GLY A 272 -12.41 25.17 -0.59
N GLU A 273 -11.63 24.29 0.06
CA GLU A 273 -11.05 23.11 -0.61
C GLU A 273 -11.99 21.92 -0.44
N SER A 274 -12.55 21.45 -1.57
CA SER A 274 -13.28 20.19 -1.65
C SER A 274 -12.51 19.18 -2.48
N THR A 275 -12.76 17.90 -2.20
CA THR A 275 -12.26 16.79 -3.01
C THR A 275 -13.42 15.83 -3.24
N SER A 276 -13.50 15.26 -4.43
CA SER A 276 -14.57 14.33 -4.78
C SER A 276 -13.99 12.94 -5.03
N VAL A 277 -14.85 11.94 -5.22
CA VAL A 277 -14.38 10.66 -5.75
C VAL A 277 -14.44 10.67 -7.27
N LEU A 278 -15.50 11.24 -7.82
CA LEU A 278 -15.73 11.40 -9.26
C LEU A 278 -16.08 12.85 -9.60
N THR A 279 -15.61 13.35 -10.75
CA THR A 279 -15.84 14.71 -11.24
C THR A 279 -17.32 15.10 -11.27
N SER A 280 -18.18 14.18 -11.72
CA SER A 280 -19.64 14.32 -11.73
C SER A 280 -20.31 12.95 -11.83
N GLU A 281 -21.62 12.90 -11.55
CA GLU A 281 -22.41 11.67 -11.77
C GLU A 281 -22.49 11.27 -13.25
N LYS A 282 -22.37 12.24 -14.18
CA LYS A 282 -22.49 12.00 -15.62
C LYS A 282 -21.18 11.54 -16.25
N ASP A 283 -20.07 12.18 -15.89
CA ASP A 283 -18.76 11.91 -16.51
C ASP A 283 -18.03 10.76 -15.81
N ARG A 284 -18.30 10.54 -14.51
CA ARG A 284 -17.72 9.47 -13.67
C ARG A 284 -16.21 9.29 -13.78
N THR A 285 -15.47 10.35 -14.12
CA THR A 285 -14.01 10.35 -14.12
C THR A 285 -13.49 10.49 -12.68
N PRO A 286 -12.53 9.68 -12.22
CA PRO A 286 -11.94 9.85 -10.90
C PRO A 286 -11.36 11.26 -10.70
N ASP A 287 -11.65 11.88 -9.55
CA ASP A 287 -11.15 13.20 -9.17
C ASP A 287 -10.54 13.18 -7.77
N LYS A 288 -9.30 12.70 -7.66
CA LYS A 288 -8.58 12.53 -6.38
C LYS A 288 -9.34 11.68 -5.34
N PRO A 289 -9.81 10.47 -5.71
CA PRO A 289 -10.64 9.63 -4.85
C PRO A 289 -9.96 9.24 -3.53
N PHE A 290 -8.65 9.02 -3.54
CA PHE A 290 -7.93 8.59 -2.34
C PHE A 290 -7.77 9.74 -1.35
N LYS A 291 -7.52 10.97 -1.83
CA LYS A 291 -7.60 12.17 -0.97
C LYS A 291 -9.01 12.36 -0.41
N ALA A 292 -10.07 12.12 -1.17
CA ALA A 292 -11.43 12.22 -0.66
C ALA A 292 -11.70 11.22 0.48
N TRP A 293 -11.36 9.93 0.32
CA TRP A 293 -11.50 8.96 1.42
C TRP A 293 -10.66 9.35 2.65
N TYR A 294 -9.43 9.82 2.44
CA TYR A 294 -8.58 10.24 3.54
C TYR A 294 -9.08 11.51 4.25
N ALA A 295 -9.74 12.41 3.52
CA ALA A 295 -10.44 13.56 4.09
C ALA A 295 -11.68 13.14 4.90
N VAL A 296 -12.42 12.09 4.48
CA VAL A 296 -13.49 11.50 5.31
C VAL A 296 -12.92 11.01 6.64
N ARG A 297 -11.77 10.30 6.63
CA ARG A 297 -11.09 9.86 7.87
C ARG A 297 -10.73 11.03 8.79
N SER A 298 -10.16 12.09 8.23
CA SER A 298 -9.84 13.30 9.00
C SER A 298 -11.11 13.93 9.60
N ASN A 299 -12.17 14.05 8.79
CA ASN A 299 -13.45 14.59 9.23
C ASN A 299 -14.09 13.72 10.32
N LEU A 300 -13.99 12.39 10.30
CA LEU A 300 -14.48 11.54 11.39
C LEU A 300 -13.78 11.86 12.72
N THR A 301 -12.46 12.10 12.68
CA THR A 301 -11.67 12.40 13.87
C THR A 301 -12.06 13.75 14.49
N HIS A 302 -12.51 14.71 13.68
CA HIS A 302 -12.83 16.08 14.12
C HIS A 302 -14.33 16.35 14.30
N GLN A 303 -15.16 15.79 13.42
CA GLN A 303 -16.62 15.95 13.38
C GLN A 303 -17.39 14.78 13.96
N GLY A 304 -16.73 13.70 14.43
CA GLY A 304 -17.38 12.62 15.17
C GLY A 304 -18.16 13.08 16.42
N LYS A 305 -18.02 14.35 16.80
CA LYS A 305 -18.75 15.03 17.88
C LYS A 305 -20.08 15.66 17.46
N ASN A 306 -20.37 15.76 16.15
CA ASN A 306 -21.60 16.35 15.62
C ASN A 306 -22.38 15.29 14.80
N PRO A 307 -23.28 14.52 15.45
CA PRO A 307 -24.03 13.49 14.76
C PRO A 307 -24.95 14.10 13.70
N SER A 308 -24.97 13.50 12.51
CA SER A 308 -25.91 13.88 11.45
C SER A 308 -26.14 12.72 10.51
N LEU A 309 -27.37 12.61 10.00
CA LEU A 309 -27.71 11.61 8.97
C LEU A 309 -26.87 11.78 7.70
N ARG A 310 -26.36 13.00 7.44
CA ARG A 310 -25.43 13.28 6.35
C ARG A 310 -24.08 12.61 6.56
N ASN A 311 -23.53 12.66 7.78
CA ASN A 311 -22.26 12.01 8.13
C ASN A 311 -22.36 10.50 8.01
N TRP A 312 -23.50 9.92 8.42
CA TRP A 312 -23.77 8.49 8.24
C TRP A 312 -23.78 8.10 6.75
N ARG A 313 -24.51 8.83 5.90
CA ARG A 313 -24.54 8.58 4.43
C ARG A 313 -23.15 8.67 3.81
N LEU A 314 -22.41 9.73 4.16
CA LEU A 314 -21.05 9.95 3.66
C LEU A 314 -20.13 8.78 4.06
N LEU A 315 -20.20 8.35 5.32
CA LEU A 315 -19.38 7.26 5.83
C LEU A 315 -19.71 5.93 5.15
N GLN A 316 -20.99 5.64 4.93
CA GLN A 316 -21.41 4.43 4.23
C GLN A 316 -20.91 4.43 2.78
N ALA A 317 -21.15 5.51 2.04
CA ALA A 317 -20.68 5.66 0.66
C ALA A 317 -19.15 5.55 0.57
N ALA A 318 -18.44 6.20 1.49
CA ALA A 318 -16.99 6.14 1.59
C ALA A 318 -16.49 4.72 1.89
N SER A 319 -17.16 3.99 2.78
CA SER A 319 -16.78 2.64 3.16
C SER A 319 -16.95 1.64 2.02
N VAL A 320 -18.12 1.64 1.38
CA VAL A 320 -18.41 0.78 0.22
C VAL A 320 -17.42 1.08 -0.91
N GLY A 321 -17.29 2.36 -1.26
CA GLY A 321 -16.42 2.76 -2.36
C GLY A 321 -14.95 2.43 -2.12
N LEU A 322 -14.44 2.66 -0.90
CA LEU A 322 -13.05 2.37 -0.57
C LEU A 322 -12.80 0.86 -0.52
N PHE A 323 -13.72 0.08 0.06
CA PHE A 323 -13.59 -1.37 0.12
C PHE A 323 -13.51 -1.98 -1.28
N ASP A 324 -14.48 -1.68 -2.16
CA ASP A 324 -14.53 -2.25 -3.51
C ASP A 324 -13.27 -1.85 -4.30
N SER A 325 -12.89 -0.56 -4.23
CA SER A 325 -11.70 -0.04 -4.94
C SER A 325 -10.42 -0.71 -4.45
N LEU A 326 -10.26 -0.89 -3.14
CA LEU A 326 -9.11 -1.60 -2.58
C LEU A 326 -9.07 -3.07 -2.98
N ALA A 327 -10.21 -3.76 -2.98
CA ALA A 327 -10.28 -5.16 -3.37
C ALA A 327 -9.85 -5.35 -4.84
N PHE A 328 -10.35 -4.52 -5.76
CA PHE A 328 -9.92 -4.53 -7.16
C PHE A 328 -8.44 -4.15 -7.31
N TYR A 329 -8.00 -3.08 -6.67
CA TYR A 329 -6.62 -2.61 -6.77
C TYR A 329 -5.63 -3.66 -6.27
N LEU A 330 -5.85 -4.21 -5.07
CA LEU A 330 -4.96 -5.19 -4.46
C LEU A 330 -4.91 -6.50 -5.27
N ALA A 331 -6.04 -6.97 -5.79
CA ALA A 331 -6.07 -8.18 -6.63
C ALA A 331 -5.23 -8.04 -7.90
N GLU A 332 -5.15 -6.83 -8.46
CA GLU A 332 -4.36 -6.55 -9.66
C GLU A 332 -2.90 -6.22 -9.32
N ALA A 333 -2.66 -5.44 -8.26
CA ALA A 333 -1.34 -4.97 -7.87
C ALA A 333 -0.50 -6.03 -7.15
N ILE A 334 -1.11 -7.05 -6.55
CA ILE A 334 -0.42 -8.09 -5.77
C ILE A 334 -0.66 -9.47 -6.39
N PRO A 335 0.22 -9.91 -7.30
CA PRO A 335 0.23 -11.29 -7.79
C PRO A 335 0.17 -12.30 -6.64
N GLY A 336 -0.73 -13.28 -6.78
CA GLY A 336 -0.91 -14.35 -5.78
C GLY A 336 -1.88 -14.04 -4.64
N ILE A 337 -2.34 -12.79 -4.46
CA ILE A 337 -3.27 -12.48 -3.37
C ILE A 337 -4.68 -13.07 -3.59
N ALA A 338 -5.14 -13.15 -4.84
CA ALA A 338 -6.47 -13.69 -5.14
C ALA A 338 -6.61 -15.18 -4.76
N PRO A 339 -5.65 -16.08 -5.02
CA PRO A 339 -5.63 -17.42 -4.44
C PRO A 339 -5.72 -17.45 -2.91
N VAL A 340 -4.91 -16.64 -2.20
CA VAL A 340 -4.94 -16.54 -0.73
C VAL A 340 -6.32 -16.13 -0.22
N TRP A 341 -6.97 -15.22 -0.93
CA TRP A 341 -8.34 -14.81 -0.64
C TRP A 341 -9.37 -15.89 -0.95
N ALA A 342 -9.20 -16.64 -2.04
CA ALA A 342 -10.10 -17.72 -2.42
C ALA A 342 -10.12 -18.84 -1.37
N GLU A 343 -8.97 -19.20 -0.79
CA GLU A 343 -8.86 -20.13 0.34
C GLU A 343 -9.66 -19.66 1.56
N ARG A 344 -9.81 -18.34 1.71
CA ARG A 344 -10.59 -17.68 2.77
C ARG A 344 -12.03 -17.38 2.37
N ARG A 345 -12.50 -18.00 1.27
CA ARG A 345 -13.85 -17.84 0.69
C ARG A 345 -14.18 -16.39 0.30
N PHE A 346 -13.17 -15.63 -0.10
CA PHE A 346 -13.32 -14.27 -0.62
C PHE A 346 -12.95 -14.24 -2.11
N LYS A 347 -13.82 -13.65 -2.94
CA LYS A 347 -13.60 -13.48 -4.37
C LYS A 347 -13.91 -12.05 -4.76
N VAL A 348 -13.01 -11.43 -5.53
CA VAL A 348 -13.25 -10.10 -6.11
C VAL A 348 -14.18 -10.23 -7.31
N GLY A 349 -15.16 -9.35 -7.39
CA GLY A 349 -16.14 -9.31 -8.48
C GLY A 349 -17.06 -8.10 -8.39
N ILE A 350 -17.84 -7.87 -9.45
CA ILE A 350 -18.85 -6.79 -9.54
C ILE A 350 -19.92 -6.90 -8.43
N ASP A 351 -20.01 -8.08 -7.81
CA ASP A 351 -20.99 -8.44 -6.80
C ASP A 351 -20.41 -8.52 -5.38
N LEU A 352 -19.21 -7.97 -5.15
CA LEU A 352 -18.55 -8.00 -3.83
C LEU A 352 -19.53 -7.63 -2.72
N LEU A 353 -20.27 -6.54 -2.86
CA LEU A 353 -21.33 -6.15 -1.94
C LEU A 353 -22.73 -6.24 -2.58
N ARG A 354 -23.01 -7.24 -3.42
CA ARG A 354 -24.40 -7.69 -3.65
C ARG A 354 -24.78 -8.67 -2.54
N PRO A 355 -26.06 -8.83 -2.22
CA PRO A 355 -26.43 -9.80 -1.19
C PRO A 355 -25.97 -11.18 -1.70
N LEU A 356 -25.11 -11.85 -0.93
CA LEU A 356 -24.82 -13.26 -1.16
C LEU A 356 -26.16 -13.97 -1.23
N ALA A 357 -26.38 -14.78 -2.28
CA ALA A 357 -27.55 -15.62 -2.32
C ALA A 357 -27.57 -16.44 -1.00
N PRO A 358 -28.74 -16.69 -0.38
CA PRO A 358 -28.84 -17.41 0.90
C PRO A 358 -28.10 -18.76 0.95
N ASN A 359 -27.71 -19.30 -0.22
CA ASN A 359 -27.03 -20.56 -0.39
C ASN A 359 -25.48 -20.47 -0.37
N ASP A 360 -24.88 -19.27 -0.38
CA ASP A 360 -23.42 -19.08 -0.46
C ASP A 360 -22.73 -18.86 0.91
N VAL A 361 -23.49 -18.94 2.02
CA VAL A 361 -22.92 -18.96 3.38
C VAL A 361 -22.99 -20.39 3.92
N ARG A 362 -21.92 -21.15 3.68
CA ARG A 362 -21.51 -22.31 4.48
C ARG A 362 -20.04 -22.18 4.79
#